data_AF-A0A5A7MYH5-F1
#
_entry.id   AF-A0A5A7MYH5-F1
#
_cell.length_a   1.000
_cell.length_b   1.000
_cell.length_c   1.000
_cell.angle_alpha   90.00
_cell.angle_beta   90.00
_cell.angle_gamma   90.00
#
_symmetry.space_group_name_H-M   'P 1'
#
loop_
_entity.id
_entity.type
_entity.pdbx_description
1 polymer ?
#
loop_
_entity_poly.entity_id
_entity_poly.type
_entity_poly.pdbx_seq_one_letter_code
_entity_poly.pdbx_strand_id
1 'polypeptide(L)'
;MPGAPMKIRLKYVVEDIDRHGNVRLYFRRNGKKIRLPGPVGSQDFLAAYQTALAGESRPNLQPSKKLGHIVPGSVRALCIEYFKSAMFRELDPRTQKVRRSILERFCEHKSDGEKPFALLQPKHIRKRRDEMMDRPAAANGMVKALRQLYKFAVRYDLHDRNPAAEIEYLASKNPDGFHSWTLAEIEQFEEKHPVGTMARLALALALYTGQRRSDLVQMGKQHVRNGWLIFTQHKNRNRHPVRQEIPIVPELQRIIDLTHGTGDLTFMVTAFNRPFTSNGFGNRFRKWCNEAGLPQCSVHGLRKAAAARLAEQGCTEFEIMAITGHRTSKEVTRYTRAASQKTRAESALKRITGERN
;
A
#
# COMPACT_ATOMS: atom_id res chain seq x y z
N MET A 1 53.69 -10.55 34.02
CA MET A 1 53.38 -10.45 32.57
C MET A 1 52.27 -11.45 32.25
N PRO A 2 50.97 -11.09 32.31
CA PRO A 2 49.91 -12.00 31.90
C PRO A 2 49.82 -12.02 30.37
N GLY A 3 49.77 -13.22 29.80
CA GLY A 3 49.91 -13.48 28.37
C GLY A 3 48.87 -12.79 27.48
N ALA A 4 49.34 -12.26 26.35
CA ALA A 4 48.50 -11.67 25.32
C ALA A 4 47.50 -12.71 24.77
N PRO A 5 46.21 -12.38 24.62
CA PRO A 5 45.24 -13.31 24.06
C PRO A 5 45.53 -13.55 22.58
N MET A 6 45.76 -14.82 22.21
CA MET A 6 45.87 -15.29 20.82
C MET A 6 44.66 -14.80 20.01
N LYS A 7 44.88 -13.83 19.10
CA LYS A 7 43.89 -13.44 18.10
C LYS A 7 43.82 -14.53 17.03
N ILE A 8 42.94 -15.50 17.23
CA ILE A 8 42.57 -16.46 16.18
C ILE A 8 41.88 -15.69 15.06
N ARG A 9 42.58 -15.49 13.94
CA ARG A 9 42.07 -14.76 12.78
C ARG A 9 41.21 -15.69 11.93
N LEU A 10 39.92 -15.77 12.26
CA LEU A 10 38.96 -16.61 11.55
C LEU A 10 38.64 -16.01 10.16
N LYS A 11 38.92 -16.78 9.10
CA LYS A 11 38.73 -16.34 7.71
C LYS A 11 37.25 -16.15 7.42
N TYR A 12 36.92 -15.11 6.67
CA TYR A 12 35.55 -14.81 6.19
C TYR A 12 34.56 -14.36 7.26
N VAL A 13 34.97 -14.07 8.50
CA VAL A 13 34.09 -13.50 9.53
C VAL A 13 34.07 -11.97 9.44
N VAL A 14 32.89 -11.37 9.42
CA VAL A 14 32.66 -9.92 9.43
C VAL A 14 31.65 -9.53 10.50
N GLU A 15 31.82 -8.34 11.08
CA GLU A 15 30.91 -7.78 12.07
C GLU A 15 29.97 -6.76 11.41
N ASP A 16 28.72 -6.73 11.86
CA ASP A 16 27.70 -5.82 11.36
C ASP A 16 26.84 -5.35 12.54
N ILE A 17 26.54 -4.05 12.59
CA ILE A 17 25.68 -3.48 13.62
C ILE A 17 24.24 -3.51 13.11
N ASP A 18 23.33 -4.14 13.86
CA ASP A 18 21.92 -4.18 13.50
C ASP A 18 21.22 -2.82 13.75
N ARG A 19 19.99 -2.67 13.24
CA ARG A 19 19.19 -1.44 13.37
C ARG A 19 18.88 -1.02 14.81
N HIS A 20 19.19 -1.87 15.79
CA HIS A 20 19.00 -1.65 17.23
C HIS A 20 20.34 -1.48 17.96
N GLY A 21 21.47 -1.36 17.22
CA GLY A 21 22.79 -1.14 17.78
C GLY A 21 23.53 -2.41 18.22
N ASN A 22 22.98 -3.61 18.00
CA ASN A 22 23.67 -4.84 18.43
C ASN A 22 24.69 -5.29 17.39
N VAL A 23 25.91 -5.59 17.84
CA VAL A 23 26.96 -6.19 17.00
C VAL A 23 26.60 -7.65 16.71
N ARG A 24 26.62 -8.03 15.43
CA ARG A 24 26.32 -9.38 14.94
C ARG A 24 27.46 -9.88 14.05
N LEU A 25 27.80 -11.15 14.18
CA LEU A 25 28.86 -11.80 13.42
C LEU A 25 28.28 -12.54 12.20
N TYR A 26 28.97 -12.48 11.07
CA TYR A 26 28.58 -13.14 9.84
C TYR A 26 29.77 -13.82 9.16
N PHE A 27 29.53 -14.96 8.52
CA PHE A 27 30.45 -15.57 7.56
C PHE A 27 30.12 -15.07 6.13
N ARG A 28 31.11 -14.58 5.40
CA ARG A 28 30.95 -14.01 4.05
C ARG A 28 31.98 -14.57 3.06
N ARG A 29 31.50 -15.39 2.12
CA ARG A 29 32.31 -15.99 1.04
C ARG A 29 31.45 -16.11 -0.22
N ASN A 30 31.99 -15.75 -1.38
CA ASN A 30 31.33 -15.86 -2.70
C ASN A 30 29.92 -15.24 -2.74
N GLY A 31 29.76 -14.03 -2.19
CA GLY A 31 28.48 -13.30 -2.18
C GLY A 31 27.41 -13.82 -1.21
N LYS A 32 27.58 -14.99 -0.59
CA LYS A 32 26.70 -15.51 0.46
C LYS A 32 27.10 -14.92 1.82
N LYS A 33 26.10 -14.47 2.59
CA LYS A 33 26.25 -13.93 3.95
C LYS A 33 25.42 -14.76 4.92
N ILE A 34 26.08 -15.46 5.85
CA ILE A 34 25.47 -16.38 6.81
C ILE A 34 25.69 -15.83 8.21
N ARG A 35 24.65 -15.78 9.05
CA ARG A 35 24.76 -15.28 10.42
C ARG A 35 25.45 -16.33 11.32
N LEU A 36 26.45 -15.91 12.08
CA LEU A 36 27.11 -16.72 13.12
C LEU A 36 26.47 -16.36 14.48
N PRO A 37 25.74 -17.29 15.12
CA PRO A 37 25.15 -17.06 16.44
C PRO A 37 26.22 -17.13 17.54
N GLY A 38 25.97 -16.42 18.64
CA GLY A 38 26.84 -16.44 19.82
C GLY A 38 28.11 -15.59 19.71
N PRO A 39 28.84 -15.41 20.83
CA PRO A 39 30.14 -14.74 20.82
C PRO A 39 31.19 -15.58 20.09
N VAL A 40 32.26 -14.92 19.61
CA VAL A 40 33.40 -15.58 18.95
C VAL A 40 33.95 -16.69 19.87
N GLY A 41 34.08 -17.89 19.33
CA GLY A 41 34.61 -19.05 20.06
C GLY A 41 33.59 -19.86 20.87
N SER A 42 32.33 -19.42 20.96
CA SER A 42 31.26 -20.25 21.53
C SER A 42 30.98 -21.49 20.69
N GLN A 43 30.40 -22.53 21.30
CA GLN A 43 30.05 -23.79 20.61
C GLN A 43 29.12 -23.55 19.42
N ASP A 44 28.11 -22.68 19.60
CA ASP A 44 27.18 -22.29 18.54
C ASP A 44 27.86 -21.54 17.39
N PHE A 45 28.82 -20.67 17.72
CA PHE A 45 29.61 -19.93 16.75
C PHE A 45 30.52 -20.85 15.95
N LEU A 46 31.27 -21.74 16.61
CA LEU A 46 32.21 -22.66 15.95
C LEU A 46 31.47 -23.67 15.07
N ALA A 47 30.34 -24.20 15.52
CA ALA A 47 29.50 -25.10 14.72
C ALA A 47 28.96 -24.41 13.47
N ALA A 48 28.43 -23.18 13.59
CA ALA A 48 27.95 -22.41 12.44
C ALA A 48 29.07 -22.02 11.48
N TYR A 49 30.26 -21.69 12.01
CA TYR A 49 31.44 -21.34 11.25
C TYR A 49 31.99 -22.52 10.44
N GLN A 50 32.12 -23.71 11.04
CA GLN A 50 32.55 -24.93 10.35
C GLN A 50 31.55 -25.35 9.27
N THR A 51 30.23 -25.27 9.55
CA THR A 51 29.18 -25.55 8.57
C THR A 51 29.28 -24.61 7.36
N ALA A 52 29.48 -23.31 7.60
CA ALA A 52 29.62 -22.32 6.53
C ALA A 52 30.93 -22.49 5.72
N LEU A 53 31.99 -23.00 6.34
CA LEU A 53 33.27 -23.33 5.69
C LEU A 53 33.19 -24.57 4.80
N ALA A 54 32.45 -25.60 5.23
CA ALA A 54 32.24 -26.85 4.50
C ALA A 54 31.37 -26.70 3.23
N GLY A 55 30.80 -25.50 2.98
CA GLY A 55 29.93 -25.26 1.82
C GLY A 55 28.53 -25.85 1.97
N GLU A 56 28.27 -26.59 3.04
CA GLU A 56 26.95 -27.06 3.44
C GLU A 56 26.13 -25.87 3.91
N SER A 57 25.32 -25.35 2.98
CA SER A 57 24.29 -24.38 3.34
C SER A 57 23.35 -25.08 4.32
N ARG A 58 23.30 -24.64 5.59
CA ARG A 58 22.28 -25.15 6.54
C ARG A 58 20.92 -25.18 5.82
N PRO A 59 20.21 -26.32 5.82
CA PRO A 59 18.81 -26.31 5.43
C PRO A 59 18.05 -25.49 6.45
N ASN A 60 17.48 -24.39 5.96
CA ASN A 60 16.33 -23.66 6.46
C ASN A 60 16.37 -23.05 7.88
N LEU A 61 15.84 -21.82 7.91
CA LEU A 61 14.92 -21.32 8.93
C LEU A 61 14.30 -22.45 9.75
N GLN A 62 14.14 -22.23 11.06
CA GLN A 62 13.26 -23.01 11.94
C GLN A 62 12.20 -23.73 11.11
N PRO A 63 12.07 -25.08 11.19
CA PRO A 63 11.05 -25.78 10.43
C PRO A 63 9.78 -24.97 10.56
N SER A 64 9.31 -24.43 9.42
CA SER A 64 8.00 -23.79 9.35
C SER A 64 7.10 -24.75 10.08
N LYS A 65 6.59 -24.34 11.25
CA LYS A 65 5.77 -25.14 12.17
C LYS A 65 5.04 -26.15 11.31
N LYS A 66 5.47 -27.44 11.33
CA LYS A 66 5.00 -28.48 10.38
C LYS A 66 3.56 -28.16 10.12
N LEU A 67 3.16 -27.87 8.87
CA LEU A 67 1.79 -27.49 8.55
C LEU A 67 0.92 -28.53 9.26
N GLY A 68 0.36 -28.13 10.41
CA GLY A 68 -0.17 -29.10 11.37
C GLY A 68 -1.19 -29.90 10.60
N HIS A 69 -1.29 -31.20 10.87
CA HIS A 69 -2.30 -32.07 10.27
C HIS A 69 -3.59 -31.25 10.04
N ILE A 70 -3.93 -30.96 8.78
CA ILE A 70 -5.03 -30.05 8.49
C ILE A 70 -6.28 -30.80 8.91
N VAL A 71 -6.91 -30.34 9.99
CA VAL A 71 -8.15 -30.95 10.50
C VAL A 71 -9.23 -30.83 9.42
N PRO A 72 -9.76 -31.94 8.87
CA PRO A 72 -10.85 -31.88 7.91
C PRO A 72 -12.06 -31.15 8.50
N GLY A 73 -12.79 -30.37 7.69
CA GLY A 73 -13.93 -29.58 8.16
C GLY A 73 -13.57 -28.37 9.03
N SER A 74 -12.28 -28.05 9.19
CA SER A 74 -11.84 -26.87 9.94
C SER A 74 -11.88 -25.57 9.12
N VAL A 75 -11.85 -24.42 9.79
CA VAL A 75 -11.74 -23.11 9.11
C VAL A 75 -10.48 -23.02 8.24
N ARG A 76 -9.36 -23.62 8.66
CA ARG A 76 -8.12 -23.66 7.89
C ARG A 76 -8.29 -24.50 6.62
N ALA A 77 -8.96 -25.65 6.70
CA ALA A 77 -9.28 -26.47 5.53
C ALA A 77 -10.11 -25.67 4.51
N LEU A 78 -11.17 -24.98 4.97
CA LEU A 78 -11.99 -24.11 4.13
C LEU A 78 -11.18 -22.96 3.49
N CYS A 79 -10.25 -22.35 4.24
CA CYS A 79 -9.37 -21.33 3.68
C CYS A 79 -8.48 -21.88 2.55
N ILE A 80 -7.95 -23.10 2.70
CA ILE A 80 -7.10 -23.73 1.68
C ILE A 80 -7.89 -24.01 0.40
N GLU A 81 -9.12 -24.52 0.51
CA GLU A 81 -10.02 -24.69 -0.64
C GLU A 81 -10.35 -23.35 -1.30
N TYR A 82 -10.70 -22.35 -0.48
CA TYR A 82 -10.97 -21.01 -0.97
C TYR A 82 -9.79 -20.43 -1.75
N PHE A 83 -8.56 -20.61 -1.28
CA PHE A 83 -7.35 -20.15 -1.97
C PHE A 83 -7.08 -20.85 -3.30
N LYS A 84 -7.63 -22.04 -3.51
CA LYS A 84 -7.55 -22.79 -4.79
C LYS A 84 -8.69 -22.43 -5.74
N SER A 85 -9.81 -21.92 -5.22
CA SER A 85 -11.01 -21.59 -6.00
C SER A 85 -10.79 -20.52 -7.07
N ALA A 86 -11.60 -20.57 -8.14
CA ALA A 86 -11.67 -19.52 -9.16
C ALA A 86 -12.01 -18.15 -8.54
N MET A 87 -12.94 -18.12 -7.58
CA MET A 87 -13.35 -16.90 -6.86
C MET A 87 -12.17 -16.16 -6.21
N PHE A 88 -11.15 -16.87 -5.74
CA PHE A 88 -9.95 -16.27 -5.18
C PHE A 88 -8.92 -15.94 -6.25
N ARG A 89 -8.70 -16.85 -7.21
CA ARG A 89 -7.69 -16.70 -8.27
C ARG A 89 -7.98 -15.54 -9.24
N GLU A 90 -9.26 -15.20 -9.44
CA GLU A 90 -9.69 -14.03 -10.23
C GLU A 90 -9.53 -12.67 -9.53
N LEU A 91 -9.13 -12.66 -8.25
CA LEU A 91 -8.84 -11.40 -7.55
C LEU A 91 -7.51 -10.83 -8.01
N ASP A 92 -7.35 -9.51 -7.95
CA ASP A 92 -6.04 -8.89 -8.16
C ASP A 92 -5.00 -9.50 -7.19
N PRO A 93 -3.74 -9.76 -7.63
CA PRO A 93 -2.72 -10.38 -6.80
C PRO A 93 -2.50 -9.69 -5.45
N ARG A 94 -2.65 -8.36 -5.39
CA ARG A 94 -2.57 -7.62 -4.13
C ARG A 94 -3.73 -7.98 -3.20
N THR A 95 -4.95 -8.08 -3.74
CA THR A 95 -6.14 -8.49 -3.00
C THR A 95 -6.00 -9.92 -2.48
N GLN A 96 -5.48 -10.84 -3.30
CA GLN A 96 -5.16 -12.21 -2.88
C GLN A 96 -4.21 -12.20 -1.67
N LYS A 97 -3.09 -11.48 -1.78
CA LYS A 97 -2.08 -11.37 -0.70
C LYS A 97 -2.68 -10.82 0.61
N VAL A 98 -3.45 -9.73 0.53
CA VAL A 98 -4.08 -9.14 1.73
C VAL A 98 -5.09 -10.11 2.35
N ARG A 99 -5.98 -10.67 1.53
CA ARG A 99 -7.05 -11.55 2.01
C ARG A 99 -6.49 -12.82 2.65
N ARG A 100 -5.49 -13.43 2.01
CA ARG A 100 -4.76 -14.57 2.56
C ARG A 100 -4.14 -14.25 3.92
N SER A 101 -3.38 -13.16 4.01
CA SER A 101 -2.73 -12.76 5.27
C SER A 101 -3.72 -12.51 6.41
N ILE A 102 -4.90 -11.94 6.13
CA ILE A 102 -5.95 -11.74 7.13
C ILE A 102 -6.53 -13.08 7.60
N LEU A 103 -6.86 -13.98 6.66
CA LEU A 103 -7.43 -15.29 6.98
C LEU A 103 -6.44 -16.20 7.70
N GLU A 104 -5.16 -16.18 7.32
CA GLU A 104 -4.10 -16.91 8.01
C GLU A 104 -3.94 -16.43 9.45
N ARG A 105 -3.91 -15.11 9.67
CA ARG A 105 -3.87 -14.54 11.02
C ARG A 105 -5.10 -14.91 11.84
N PHE A 106 -6.28 -14.93 11.22
CA PHE A 106 -7.50 -15.42 11.88
C PHE A 106 -7.32 -16.88 12.30
N CYS A 107 -6.84 -17.75 11.41
CA CYS A 107 -6.62 -19.16 11.69
C CYS A 107 -5.59 -19.42 12.80
N GLU A 108 -4.57 -18.56 12.91
CA GLU A 108 -3.53 -18.64 13.95
C GLU A 108 -4.03 -18.15 15.31
N HIS A 109 -5.00 -17.23 15.34
CA HIS A 109 -5.49 -16.62 16.57
C HIS A 109 -6.32 -17.61 17.38
N LYS A 110 -5.83 -17.97 18.59
CA LYS A 110 -6.49 -18.90 19.53
C LYS A 110 -6.98 -20.21 18.87
N SER A 111 -6.16 -20.71 17.94
CA SER A 111 -6.42 -21.91 17.13
C SER A 111 -7.77 -21.91 16.42
N ASP A 112 -8.31 -20.74 16.06
CA ASP A 112 -9.59 -20.66 15.35
C ASP A 112 -9.56 -21.38 13.99
N GLY A 113 -8.37 -21.55 13.41
CA GLY A 113 -8.17 -22.32 12.18
C GLY A 113 -8.45 -23.81 12.32
N GLU A 114 -8.32 -24.39 13.51
CA GLU A 114 -8.53 -25.82 13.76
C GLU A 114 -9.99 -26.14 14.09
N LYS A 115 -10.81 -25.11 14.39
CA LYS A 115 -12.21 -25.29 14.78
C LYS A 115 -13.10 -25.59 13.57
N PRO A 116 -14.20 -26.35 13.75
CA PRO A 116 -15.13 -26.66 12.68
C PRO A 116 -15.73 -25.39 12.07
N PHE A 117 -15.61 -25.22 10.75
CA PHE A 117 -16.18 -24.04 10.09
C PHE A 117 -17.72 -24.06 10.14
N ALA A 118 -18.33 -25.25 10.09
CA ALA A 118 -19.78 -25.44 10.20
C ALA A 118 -20.38 -24.89 11.51
N LEU A 119 -19.58 -24.81 12.58
CA LEU A 119 -20.02 -24.33 13.90
C LEU A 119 -19.65 -22.85 14.16
N LEU A 120 -19.06 -22.15 13.19
CA LEU A 120 -18.74 -20.75 13.37
C LEU A 120 -20.02 -19.89 13.34
N GLN A 121 -20.29 -19.19 14.44
CA GLN A 121 -21.49 -18.38 14.63
C GLN A 121 -21.16 -16.88 14.65
N PRO A 122 -22.14 -16.00 14.36
CA PRO A 122 -21.94 -14.55 14.44
C PRO A 122 -21.34 -14.07 15.77
N LYS A 123 -21.76 -14.67 16.91
CA LYS A 123 -21.24 -14.35 18.25
C LYS A 123 -19.73 -14.57 18.39
N HIS A 124 -19.19 -15.62 17.74
CA HIS A 124 -17.75 -15.91 17.77
C HIS A 124 -16.96 -14.84 17.02
N ILE A 125 -17.47 -14.41 15.86
CA ILE A 125 -16.82 -13.41 15.03
C ILE A 125 -16.93 -12.02 15.68
N ARG A 126 -18.07 -11.66 16.31
CA ARG A 126 -18.19 -10.43 17.12
C ARG A 126 -17.15 -10.41 18.24
N LYS A 127 -16.99 -11.50 18.98
CA LYS A 127 -15.93 -11.63 20.01
C LYS A 127 -14.54 -11.34 19.44
N ARG A 128 -14.19 -11.87 18.26
CA ARG A 128 -12.90 -11.59 17.60
C ARG A 128 -12.76 -10.16 17.10
N ARG A 129 -13.84 -9.57 16.59
CA ARG A 129 -13.89 -8.17 16.17
C ARG A 129 -13.62 -7.26 17.36
N ASP A 130 -14.25 -7.53 18.49
CA ASP A 130 -14.19 -6.69 19.69
C ASP A 130 -12.84 -6.84 20.43
N GLU A 131 -12.20 -8.00 20.36
CA GLU A 131 -10.78 -8.19 20.74
C GLU A 131 -9.81 -7.31 19.93
N MET A 132 -10.26 -6.69 18.84
CA MET A 132 -9.49 -5.79 17.98
C MET A 132 -10.03 -4.35 18.00
N MET A 133 -10.80 -3.96 19.03
CA MET A 133 -11.47 -2.66 19.09
C MET A 133 -10.52 -1.46 19.15
N ASP A 134 -9.30 -1.67 19.63
CA ASP A 134 -8.21 -0.69 19.59
C ASP A 134 -7.78 -0.37 18.14
N ARG A 135 -8.01 -1.31 17.21
CA ARG A 135 -7.67 -1.25 15.78
C ARG A 135 -8.88 -1.51 14.85
N PRO A 136 -9.89 -0.62 14.82
CA PRO A 136 -11.15 -0.87 14.09
C PRO A 136 -11.00 -1.22 12.60
N ALA A 137 -10.06 -0.60 11.90
CA ALA A 137 -9.83 -0.88 10.48
C ALA A 137 -9.37 -2.32 10.24
N ALA A 138 -8.53 -2.87 11.12
CA ALA A 138 -8.08 -4.26 11.04
C ALA A 138 -9.21 -5.23 11.41
N ALA A 139 -10.00 -4.91 12.45
CA ALA A 139 -11.17 -5.68 12.85
C ALA A 139 -12.19 -5.79 11.70
N ASN A 140 -12.52 -4.66 11.08
CA ASN A 140 -13.41 -4.61 9.92
C ASN A 140 -12.84 -5.34 8.71
N GLY A 141 -11.50 -5.33 8.54
CA GLY A 141 -10.80 -6.11 7.53
C GLY A 141 -10.97 -7.62 7.73
N MET A 142 -10.88 -8.09 8.96
CA MET A 142 -11.15 -9.49 9.34
C MET A 142 -12.59 -9.89 9.01
N VAL A 143 -13.58 -9.10 9.44
CA VAL A 143 -15.01 -9.35 9.13
C VAL A 143 -15.23 -9.41 7.61
N LYS A 144 -14.64 -8.49 6.85
CA LYS A 144 -14.71 -8.50 5.38
C LYS A 144 -14.11 -9.78 4.77
N ALA A 145 -12.97 -10.23 5.27
CA ALA A 145 -12.33 -11.44 4.78
C ALA A 145 -13.18 -12.69 5.07
N LEU A 146 -13.72 -12.81 6.29
CA LEU A 146 -14.61 -13.92 6.67
C LEU A 146 -15.91 -13.91 5.87
N ARG A 147 -16.51 -12.73 5.65
CA ARG A 147 -17.68 -12.60 4.74
C ARG A 147 -17.38 -13.17 3.36
N GLN A 148 -16.21 -12.90 2.81
CA GLN A 148 -15.83 -13.42 1.50
C GLN A 148 -15.53 -14.92 1.51
N LEU A 149 -14.91 -15.44 2.57
CA LEU A 149 -14.68 -16.87 2.76
C LEU A 149 -16.00 -17.65 2.80
N TYR A 150 -16.97 -17.19 3.59
CA TYR A 150 -18.27 -17.87 3.68
C TYR A 150 -19.18 -17.58 2.48
N LYS A 151 -18.99 -16.48 1.75
CA LYS A 151 -19.62 -16.31 0.45
C LYS A 151 -19.14 -17.38 -0.54
N PHE A 152 -17.86 -17.74 -0.49
CA PHE A 152 -17.34 -18.88 -1.25
C PHE A 152 -17.97 -20.19 -0.75
N ALA A 153 -17.97 -20.45 0.56
CA ALA A 153 -18.53 -21.67 1.12
C ALA A 153 -20.00 -21.90 0.70
N VAL A 154 -20.84 -20.85 0.78
CA VAL A 154 -22.24 -20.91 0.34
C VAL A 154 -22.36 -21.16 -1.16
N ARG A 155 -21.56 -20.47 -1.98
CA ARG A 155 -21.64 -20.62 -3.45
C ARG A 155 -21.16 -21.99 -3.96
N TYR A 156 -20.37 -22.70 -3.17
CA TYR A 156 -19.83 -24.02 -3.50
C TYR A 156 -20.51 -25.13 -2.68
N ASP A 157 -21.68 -24.85 -2.10
CA ASP A 157 -22.48 -25.82 -1.34
C ASP A 157 -21.74 -26.47 -0.16
N LEU A 158 -20.74 -25.77 0.41
CA LEU A 158 -19.98 -26.23 1.58
C LEU A 158 -20.64 -25.79 2.90
N HIS A 159 -21.55 -24.81 2.86
CA HIS A 159 -22.23 -24.27 4.04
C HIS A 159 -23.51 -23.52 3.65
N ASP A 160 -24.59 -23.64 4.43
CA ASP A 160 -25.90 -23.07 4.05
C ASP A 160 -26.00 -21.55 4.18
N ARG A 161 -25.24 -20.97 5.12
CA ARG A 161 -25.33 -19.54 5.46
C ARG A 161 -23.98 -18.88 5.69
N ASN A 162 -23.95 -17.56 5.62
CA ASN A 162 -22.76 -16.77 5.93
C ASN A 162 -22.85 -16.19 7.36
N PRO A 163 -22.15 -16.75 8.37
CA PRO A 163 -22.21 -16.28 9.75
C PRO A 163 -21.60 -14.89 9.94
N ALA A 164 -20.87 -14.36 8.94
CA ALA A 164 -20.31 -13.02 8.98
C ALA A 164 -21.20 -11.97 8.29
N ALA A 165 -22.28 -12.36 7.61
CA ALA A 165 -23.10 -11.47 6.77
C ALA A 165 -23.63 -10.26 7.55
N GLU A 166 -24.22 -10.47 8.72
CA GLU A 166 -24.89 -9.43 9.52
C GLU A 166 -23.99 -8.78 10.57
N ILE A 167 -22.68 -9.04 10.56
CA ILE A 167 -21.78 -8.51 11.59
C ILE A 167 -21.46 -7.04 11.32
N GLU A 168 -21.78 -6.20 12.29
CA GLU A 168 -21.59 -4.76 12.20
C GLU A 168 -20.09 -4.42 12.17
N TYR A 169 -19.75 -3.34 11.47
CA TYR A 169 -18.40 -2.80 11.52
C TYR A 169 -18.23 -1.91 12.75
N LEU A 170 -17.03 -1.92 13.32
CA LEU A 170 -16.64 -0.91 14.30
C LEU A 170 -16.51 0.45 13.62
N ALA A 171 -16.91 1.50 14.33
CA ALA A 171 -16.76 2.87 13.86
C ALA A 171 -15.29 3.19 13.54
N SER A 172 -15.05 3.96 12.48
CA SER A 172 -13.70 4.42 12.15
C SER A 172 -13.25 5.46 13.17
N LYS A 173 -12.04 5.31 13.73
CA LYS A 173 -11.37 6.38 14.50
C LYS A 173 -10.99 7.59 13.64
N ASN A 174 -11.07 7.45 12.32
CA ASN A 174 -10.81 8.51 11.35
C ASN A 174 -11.92 8.47 10.29
N PRO A 175 -13.07 9.13 10.53
CA PRO A 175 -14.21 9.11 9.62
C PRO A 175 -13.93 9.88 8.31
N ASP A 176 -13.20 10.98 8.40
CA ASP A 176 -12.88 11.84 7.25
C ASP A 176 -11.81 11.22 6.34
N GLY A 177 -10.98 10.34 6.88
CA GLY A 177 -9.98 9.57 6.16
C GLY A 177 -8.66 10.34 6.05
N PHE A 178 -8.07 10.34 4.85
CA PHE A 178 -6.81 11.06 4.66
C PHE A 178 -7.05 12.57 4.67
N HIS A 179 -6.16 13.29 5.36
CA HIS A 179 -6.08 14.75 5.35
C HIS A 179 -6.04 15.27 3.90
N SER A 180 -6.86 16.28 3.61
CA SER A 180 -6.82 16.98 2.32
C SER A 180 -5.82 18.11 2.45
N TRP A 181 -4.88 18.21 1.51
CA TRP A 181 -3.90 19.28 1.56
C TRP A 181 -4.58 20.63 1.36
N THR A 182 -4.16 21.63 2.13
CA THR A 182 -4.52 23.03 1.94
C THR A 182 -3.58 23.69 0.92
N LEU A 183 -3.95 24.88 0.42
CA LEU A 183 -3.08 25.65 -0.47
C LEU A 183 -1.77 26.04 0.22
N ALA A 184 -1.82 26.47 1.48
CA ALA A 184 -0.63 26.80 2.26
C ALA A 184 0.31 25.59 2.45
N GLU A 185 -0.25 24.39 2.67
CA GLU A 185 0.57 23.17 2.77
C GLU A 185 1.20 22.78 1.42
N ILE A 186 0.52 23.07 0.30
CA ILE A 186 1.06 22.89 -1.04
C ILE A 186 2.22 23.87 -1.25
N GLU A 187 2.02 25.16 -0.98
CA GLU A 187 3.06 26.20 -1.09
C GLU A 187 4.29 25.85 -0.22
N GLN A 188 4.09 25.50 1.05
CA GLN A 188 5.18 25.08 1.95
C GLN A 188 5.97 23.87 1.41
N PHE A 189 5.29 22.91 0.77
CA PHE A 189 5.97 21.79 0.12
C PHE A 189 6.76 22.24 -1.11
N GLU A 190 6.22 23.16 -1.90
CA GLU A 190 6.86 23.70 -3.11
C GLU A 190 8.08 24.56 -2.78
N GLU A 191 8.03 25.35 -1.70
CA GLU A 191 9.16 26.09 -1.16
C GLU A 191 10.29 25.16 -0.71
N LYS A 192 9.94 24.07 -0.01
CA LYS A 192 10.94 23.10 0.43
C LYS A 192 11.54 22.29 -0.73
N HIS A 193 10.70 21.95 -1.71
CA HIS A 193 11.04 21.10 -2.85
C HIS A 193 10.81 21.88 -4.14
N PRO A 194 11.80 22.68 -4.60
CA PRO A 194 11.63 23.52 -5.78
C PRO A 194 11.53 22.70 -7.08
N VAL A 195 11.14 23.38 -8.16
CA VAL A 195 11.16 22.83 -9.52
C VAL A 195 12.58 22.32 -9.84
N GLY A 196 12.64 21.17 -10.52
CA GLY A 196 13.88 20.43 -10.72
C GLY A 196 14.00 19.20 -9.82
N THR A 197 13.27 19.15 -8.71
CA THR A 197 13.30 18.01 -7.78
C THR A 197 12.25 16.94 -8.11
N MET A 198 12.58 15.67 -7.82
CA MET A 198 11.65 14.55 -7.94
C MET A 198 10.41 14.70 -7.04
N ALA A 199 10.56 15.34 -5.87
CA ALA A 199 9.47 15.61 -4.95
C ALA A 199 8.46 16.61 -5.54
N ARG A 200 8.94 17.68 -6.19
CA ARG A 200 8.10 18.65 -6.91
C ARG A 200 7.35 18.01 -8.06
N LEU A 201 8.03 17.19 -8.87
CA LEU A 201 7.40 16.44 -9.95
C LEU A 201 6.28 15.52 -9.44
N ALA A 202 6.53 14.80 -8.34
CA ALA A 202 5.55 13.91 -7.73
C ALA A 202 4.29 14.66 -7.25
N LEU A 203 4.47 15.84 -6.65
CA LEU A 203 3.37 16.72 -6.24
C LEU A 203 2.58 17.21 -7.46
N ALA A 204 3.28 17.71 -8.48
CA ALA A 204 2.67 18.25 -9.70
C ALA A 204 1.84 17.18 -10.44
N LEU A 205 2.41 15.99 -10.67
CA LEU A 205 1.68 14.87 -11.27
C LEU A 205 0.42 14.52 -10.47
N ALA A 206 0.51 14.50 -9.13
CA ALA A 206 -0.64 14.19 -8.29
C ALA A 206 -1.74 15.25 -8.36
N LEU A 207 -1.39 16.54 -8.35
CA LEU A 207 -2.36 17.64 -8.37
C LEU A 207 -3.00 17.85 -9.74
N TYR A 208 -2.19 17.89 -10.81
CA TYR A 208 -2.70 18.16 -12.16
C TYR A 208 -3.49 16.99 -12.77
N THR A 209 -3.18 15.75 -12.39
CA THR A 209 -3.89 14.57 -12.93
C THR A 209 -4.95 14.03 -11.97
N GLY A 210 -4.88 14.39 -10.67
CA GLY A 210 -5.74 13.85 -9.63
C GLY A 210 -5.64 12.33 -9.45
N GLN A 211 -4.60 11.66 -9.97
CA GLN A 211 -4.54 10.20 -10.03
C GLN A 211 -4.07 9.54 -8.74
N ARG A 212 -4.35 8.24 -8.60
CA ARG A 212 -3.94 7.49 -7.40
C ARG A 212 -2.45 7.22 -7.45
N ARG A 213 -1.85 7.07 -6.28
CA ARG A 213 -0.46 6.66 -6.11
C ARG A 213 -0.03 5.45 -6.96
N SER A 214 -0.91 4.47 -7.18
CA SER A 214 -0.61 3.31 -8.04
C SER A 214 -0.48 3.65 -9.52
N ASP A 215 -1.13 4.72 -9.95
CA ASP A 215 -1.16 5.20 -11.33
C ASP A 215 0.01 6.16 -11.56
N LEU A 216 0.25 7.08 -10.60
CA LEU A 216 1.35 8.05 -10.67
C LEU A 216 2.71 7.38 -10.91
N VAL A 217 3.00 6.27 -10.22
CA VAL A 217 4.28 5.56 -10.36
C VAL A 217 4.45 4.84 -11.71
N GLN A 218 3.38 4.71 -12.50
CA GLN A 218 3.41 4.13 -13.84
C GLN A 218 3.51 5.20 -14.93
N MET A 219 3.12 6.45 -14.63
CA MET A 219 3.14 7.55 -15.59
C MET A 219 4.56 7.81 -16.10
N GLY A 220 4.66 8.15 -17.37
CA GLY A 220 5.94 8.19 -18.05
C GLY A 220 5.82 8.60 -19.51
N LYS A 221 6.97 8.74 -20.17
CA LYS A 221 7.08 9.24 -21.55
C LYS A 221 6.24 8.43 -22.54
N GLN A 222 6.15 7.12 -22.35
CA GLN A 222 5.31 6.20 -23.15
C GLN A 222 3.81 6.53 -23.15
N HIS A 223 3.33 7.27 -22.14
CA HIS A 223 1.93 7.66 -22.00
C HIS A 223 1.65 9.03 -22.64
N VAL A 224 2.66 9.75 -23.11
CA VAL A 224 2.50 11.09 -23.68
C VAL A 224 2.31 10.97 -25.19
N ARG A 225 1.21 11.55 -25.72
CA ARG A 225 0.97 11.69 -27.16
C ARG A 225 0.30 13.03 -27.44
N ASN A 226 0.87 13.84 -28.33
CA ASN A 226 0.31 15.11 -28.80
C ASN A 226 -0.13 16.06 -27.65
N GLY A 227 0.64 16.14 -26.57
CA GLY A 227 0.31 16.96 -25.39
C GLY A 227 -0.70 16.34 -24.42
N TRP A 228 -1.08 15.08 -24.61
CA TRP A 228 -2.01 14.35 -23.73
C TRP A 228 -1.30 13.22 -22.99
N LEU A 229 -1.68 13.02 -21.73
CA LEU A 229 -1.34 11.85 -20.94
C LEU A 229 -2.45 10.80 -21.08
N ILE A 230 -2.15 9.70 -21.74
CA ILE A 230 -3.09 8.63 -22.11
C ILE A 230 -2.72 7.35 -21.37
N PHE A 231 -3.60 6.85 -20.50
CA PHE A 231 -3.34 5.65 -19.69
C PHE A 231 -4.63 4.97 -19.22
N THR A 232 -4.52 3.75 -18.70
CA THR A 232 -5.61 3.06 -18.00
C THR A 232 -5.30 3.01 -16.52
N GLN A 233 -6.25 3.44 -15.67
CA GLN A 233 -6.08 3.39 -14.22
C GLN A 233 -5.78 1.96 -13.75
N HIS A 234 -4.79 1.79 -12.89
CA HIS A 234 -4.32 0.49 -12.42
C HIS A 234 -5.35 -0.25 -11.56
N LYS A 235 -6.05 0.50 -10.69
CA LYS A 235 -7.14 -0.06 -9.88
C LYS A 235 -8.31 -0.39 -10.80
N ASN A 236 -8.90 -1.57 -10.62
CA ASN A 236 -10.02 -2.11 -11.42
C ASN A 236 -9.70 -2.49 -12.88
N ARG A 237 -8.47 -2.29 -13.38
CA ARG A 237 -8.08 -2.59 -14.77
C ARG A 237 -8.49 -3.98 -15.28
N ASN A 238 -8.44 -5.00 -14.42
CA ASN A 238 -8.71 -6.39 -14.80
C ASN A 238 -10.21 -6.72 -14.92
N ARG A 239 -11.12 -5.84 -14.46
CA ARG A 239 -12.57 -6.10 -14.44
C ARG A 239 -13.36 -4.98 -15.09
N HIS A 240 -13.01 -3.75 -14.77
CA HIS A 240 -13.69 -2.54 -15.19
C HIS A 240 -12.63 -1.47 -15.49
N PRO A 241 -11.91 -1.60 -16.62
CA PRO A 241 -10.87 -0.65 -16.99
C PRO A 241 -11.45 0.76 -17.12
N VAL A 242 -10.68 1.75 -16.66
CA VAL A 242 -11.01 3.17 -16.82
C VAL A 242 -9.85 3.80 -17.59
N ARG A 243 -10.07 4.02 -18.88
CA ARG A 243 -9.14 4.75 -19.73
C ARG A 243 -9.29 6.24 -19.47
N GLN A 244 -8.17 6.95 -19.42
CA GLN A 244 -8.10 8.37 -19.13
C GLN A 244 -7.20 9.03 -20.18
N GLU A 245 -7.63 10.21 -20.60
CA GLU A 245 -6.86 11.13 -21.42
C GLU A 245 -6.92 12.46 -20.72
N ILE A 246 -5.77 12.95 -20.26
CA ILE A 246 -5.68 14.20 -19.50
C ILE A 246 -4.70 15.11 -20.24
N PRO A 247 -5.08 16.35 -20.59
CA PRO A 247 -4.16 17.26 -21.24
C PRO A 247 -3.01 17.62 -20.29
N ILE A 248 -1.80 17.65 -20.82
CA ILE A 248 -0.62 18.10 -20.09
C ILE A 248 -0.58 19.62 -20.22
N VAL A 249 -0.98 20.31 -19.15
CA VAL A 249 -0.91 21.77 -19.11
C VAL A 249 0.55 22.25 -19.19
N PRO A 250 0.82 23.45 -19.75
CA PRO A 250 2.18 23.95 -19.95
C PRO A 250 3.05 23.90 -18.69
N GLU A 251 2.48 24.22 -17.53
CA GLU A 251 3.22 24.19 -16.27
C GLU A 251 3.62 22.77 -15.84
N LEU A 252 2.76 21.77 -16.08
CA LEU A 252 3.12 20.37 -15.81
C LEU A 252 4.23 19.91 -16.76
N GLN A 253 4.15 20.29 -18.03
CA GLN A 253 5.19 19.99 -19.03
C GLN A 253 6.53 20.60 -18.60
N ARG A 254 6.53 21.90 -18.23
CA ARG A 254 7.71 22.60 -17.72
C ARG A 254 8.34 21.89 -16.51
N ILE A 255 7.53 21.45 -15.54
CA ILE A 255 8.01 20.71 -14.36
C ILE A 255 8.60 19.36 -14.77
N ILE A 256 7.97 18.64 -15.70
CA ILE A 256 8.50 17.37 -16.22
C ILE A 256 9.88 17.60 -16.86
N ASP A 257 10.00 18.60 -17.73
CA ASP A 257 11.22 18.85 -18.51
C ASP A 257 12.39 19.33 -17.65
N LEU A 258 12.12 20.15 -16.63
CA LEU A 258 13.14 20.67 -15.73
C LEU A 258 13.56 19.66 -14.63
N THR A 259 12.80 18.58 -14.41
CA THR A 259 13.11 17.65 -13.32
C THR A 259 14.35 16.82 -13.62
N HIS A 260 15.33 16.89 -12.72
CA HIS A 260 16.55 16.07 -12.82
C HIS A 260 16.28 14.62 -12.40
N GLY A 261 16.88 13.67 -13.13
CA GLY A 261 16.86 12.25 -12.76
C GLY A 261 15.52 11.56 -13.01
N THR A 262 14.70 12.04 -13.96
CA THR A 262 13.56 11.27 -14.47
C THR A 262 14.02 9.99 -15.16
N GLY A 263 13.20 8.93 -15.09
CA GLY A 263 13.52 7.68 -15.80
C GLY A 263 13.24 7.74 -17.30
N ASP A 264 13.80 6.77 -18.03
CA ASP A 264 13.59 6.62 -19.47
C ASP A 264 12.13 6.27 -19.80
N LEU A 265 11.54 5.37 -19.01
CA LEU A 265 10.18 4.89 -19.21
C LEU A 265 9.17 5.65 -18.35
N THR A 266 9.35 5.64 -17.03
CA THR A 266 8.49 6.29 -16.04
C THR A 266 9.10 7.61 -15.59
N PHE A 267 8.27 8.64 -15.39
CA PHE A 267 8.75 9.95 -14.94
C PHE A 267 9.43 9.89 -13.57
N MET A 268 8.88 9.08 -12.66
CA MET A 268 9.39 8.97 -11.29
C MET A 268 10.18 7.69 -11.07
N VAL A 269 11.45 7.84 -10.69
CA VAL A 269 12.36 6.72 -10.37
C VAL A 269 12.99 6.90 -8.99
N THR A 270 13.42 5.78 -8.42
CA THR A 270 14.21 5.73 -7.18
C THR A 270 15.63 6.26 -7.43
N ALA A 271 16.38 6.51 -6.36
CA ALA A 271 17.80 6.88 -6.44
C ALA A 271 18.68 5.85 -7.18
N PHE A 272 18.19 4.62 -7.39
CA PHE A 272 18.86 3.57 -8.17
C PHE A 272 18.36 3.49 -9.62
N ASN A 273 17.71 4.54 -10.11
CA ASN A 273 17.11 4.62 -11.45
C ASN A 273 16.14 3.45 -11.76
N ARG A 274 15.41 2.98 -10.75
CA ARG A 274 14.34 1.98 -10.91
C ARG A 274 12.98 2.62 -10.70
N PRO A 275 11.95 2.24 -11.48
CA PRO A 275 10.58 2.70 -11.24
C PRO A 275 10.15 2.43 -9.79
N PHE A 276 9.41 3.37 -9.21
CA PHE A 276 8.90 3.16 -7.87
C PHE A 276 7.85 2.04 -7.83
N THR A 277 7.90 1.20 -6.80
CA THR A 277 6.69 0.46 -6.40
C THR A 277 5.69 1.42 -5.74
N SER A 278 4.39 1.16 -5.84
CA SER A 278 3.38 2.02 -5.21
C SER A 278 3.63 2.24 -3.70
N ASN A 279 3.99 1.20 -2.95
CA ASN A 279 4.31 1.33 -1.53
C ASN A 279 5.62 2.07 -1.29
N GLY A 280 6.66 1.78 -2.09
CA GLY A 280 7.95 2.46 -1.99
C GLY A 280 7.81 3.96 -2.23
N PHE A 281 7.06 4.36 -3.25
CA PHE A 281 6.73 5.76 -3.50
C PHE A 281 5.96 6.39 -2.35
N GLY A 282 4.95 5.70 -1.80
CA GLY A 282 4.22 6.22 -0.64
C GLY A 282 5.12 6.50 0.58
N ASN A 283 6.07 5.60 0.85
CA ASN A 283 7.04 5.78 1.93
C ASN A 283 8.02 6.91 1.62
N ARG A 284 8.48 7.04 0.37
CA ARG A 284 9.38 8.13 -0.04
C ARG A 284 8.67 9.49 0.04
N PHE A 285 7.43 9.56 -0.44
CA PHE A 285 6.60 10.76 -0.38
C PHE A 285 6.35 11.20 1.06
N ARG A 286 6.12 10.25 1.99
CA ARG A 286 6.03 10.57 3.43
C ARG A 286 7.30 11.24 3.95
N LYS A 287 8.48 10.78 3.52
CA LYS A 287 9.75 11.44 3.89
C LYS A 287 9.81 12.87 3.36
N TRP A 288 9.44 13.10 2.10
CA TRP A 288 9.37 14.44 1.54
C TRP A 288 8.39 15.36 2.29
N CYS A 289 7.23 14.85 2.72
CA CYS A 289 6.31 15.60 3.58
C CYS A 289 6.97 15.97 4.91
N ASN A 290 7.64 15.03 5.57
CA ASN A 290 8.32 15.29 6.84
C ASN A 290 9.48 16.31 6.67
N GLU A 291 10.25 16.21 5.58
CA GLU A 291 11.31 17.15 5.22
C GLU A 291 10.76 18.57 5.03
N ALA A 292 9.52 18.70 4.57
CA ALA A 292 8.80 19.98 4.44
C ALA A 292 8.07 20.42 5.72
N GLY A 293 8.17 19.68 6.83
CA GLY A 293 7.45 20.02 8.06
C GLY A 293 5.94 19.73 8.01
N LEU A 294 5.50 18.80 7.15
CA LEU A 294 4.09 18.45 6.91
C LEU A 294 3.77 16.98 7.30
N PRO A 295 3.98 16.52 8.55
CA PRO A 295 3.79 15.12 8.93
C PRO A 295 2.35 14.62 8.83
N GLN A 296 1.36 15.51 8.84
CA GLN A 296 -0.06 15.20 8.61
C GLN A 296 -0.36 14.85 7.15
N CYS A 297 0.47 15.33 6.22
CA CYS A 297 0.25 15.23 4.79
C CYS A 297 0.67 13.87 4.21
N SER A 298 0.05 13.53 3.07
CA SER A 298 0.37 12.29 2.34
C SER A 298 -0.05 12.38 0.88
N VAL A 299 0.58 11.57 0.02
CA VAL A 299 0.20 11.48 -1.39
C VAL A 299 -1.27 11.11 -1.62
N HIS A 300 -1.90 10.36 -0.70
CA HIS A 300 -3.32 10.02 -0.85
C HIS A 300 -4.23 11.24 -0.64
N GLY A 301 -3.79 12.19 0.19
CA GLY A 301 -4.48 13.46 0.42
C GLY A 301 -4.52 14.36 -0.81
N LEU A 302 -3.50 14.25 -1.69
CA LEU A 302 -3.40 15.08 -2.90
C LEU A 302 -4.52 14.83 -3.90
N ARG A 303 -5.03 13.59 -4.01
CA ARG A 303 -6.18 13.32 -4.88
C ARG A 303 -7.45 14.04 -4.41
N LYS A 304 -7.64 14.15 -3.10
CA LYS A 304 -8.74 14.94 -2.51
C LYS A 304 -8.51 16.43 -2.73
N ALA A 305 -7.27 16.90 -2.53
CA ALA A 305 -6.89 18.29 -2.78
C ALA A 305 -7.07 18.69 -4.25
N ALA A 306 -6.68 17.84 -5.20
CA ALA A 306 -6.88 18.07 -6.63
C ALA A 306 -8.36 18.24 -6.99
N ALA A 307 -9.22 17.33 -6.50
CA ALA A 307 -10.66 17.42 -6.71
C ALA A 307 -11.29 18.67 -6.05
N ALA A 308 -10.86 19.02 -4.84
CA ALA A 308 -11.30 20.22 -4.15
C ALA A 308 -10.89 21.49 -4.91
N ARG A 309 -9.63 21.60 -5.34
CA ARG A 309 -9.11 22.73 -6.11
C ARG A 309 -9.89 22.92 -7.41
N LEU A 310 -10.17 21.85 -8.15
CA LEU A 310 -11.00 21.95 -9.36
C LEU A 310 -12.41 22.47 -9.05
N ALA A 311 -13.02 22.02 -7.95
CA ALA A 311 -14.34 22.50 -7.54
C ALA A 311 -14.33 23.99 -7.11
N GLU A 312 -13.26 24.44 -6.44
CA GLU A 312 -13.05 25.84 -6.06
C GLU A 312 -12.83 26.74 -7.28
N GLN A 313 -12.29 26.19 -8.36
CA GLN A 313 -12.18 26.86 -9.66
C GLN A 313 -13.49 26.82 -10.48
N GLY A 314 -14.57 26.30 -9.89
CA GLY A 314 -15.89 26.26 -10.53
C GLY A 314 -16.10 25.10 -11.50
N CYS A 315 -15.18 24.13 -11.56
CA CYS A 315 -15.41 22.92 -12.35
C CYS A 315 -16.64 22.17 -11.82
N THR A 316 -17.48 21.74 -12.75
CA THR A 316 -18.61 20.85 -12.50
C THR A 316 -18.15 19.50 -12.00
N GLU A 317 -19.05 18.75 -11.34
CA GLU A 317 -18.72 17.39 -10.88
C GLU A 317 -18.29 16.48 -12.03
N PHE A 318 -18.86 16.64 -13.23
CA PHE A 318 -18.51 15.84 -14.41
C PHE A 318 -17.12 16.17 -14.95
N GLU A 319 -16.70 17.43 -14.97
CA GLU A 319 -15.33 17.82 -15.35
C GLU A 319 -14.31 17.25 -14.35
N ILE A 320 -14.62 17.33 -13.05
CA ILE A 320 -13.77 16.73 -12.00
C ILE A 320 -13.70 15.21 -12.18
N MET A 321 -14.82 14.56 -12.47
CA MET A 321 -14.88 13.12 -12.75
C MET A 321 -14.07 12.75 -13.99
N ALA A 322 -14.08 13.58 -15.05
CA ALA A 322 -13.31 13.36 -16.27
C ALA A 322 -11.79 13.38 -16.01
N ILE A 323 -11.31 14.27 -15.14
CA ILE A 323 -9.89 14.33 -14.76
C ILE A 323 -9.52 13.22 -13.77
N THR A 324 -10.35 12.99 -12.75
CA THR A 324 -10.01 12.06 -11.67
C THR A 324 -10.35 10.61 -12.00
N GLY A 325 -11.21 10.34 -12.99
CA GLY A 325 -11.67 9.01 -13.39
C GLY A 325 -12.61 8.35 -12.37
N HIS A 326 -13.38 9.13 -11.61
CA HIS A 326 -14.46 8.59 -10.79
C HIS A 326 -15.68 8.28 -11.67
N ARG A 327 -16.30 7.11 -11.46
CA ARG A 327 -17.48 6.68 -12.23
C ARG A 327 -18.81 7.17 -11.66
N THR A 328 -18.82 7.54 -10.37
CA THR A 328 -20.02 7.97 -9.67
C THR A 328 -19.74 9.29 -8.95
N SER A 329 -20.67 10.24 -9.06
CA SER A 329 -20.55 11.56 -8.42
C SER A 329 -20.41 11.46 -6.89
N LYS A 330 -21.00 10.45 -6.22
CA LYS A 330 -20.94 10.26 -4.76
C LYS A 330 -19.51 10.32 -4.17
N GLU A 331 -18.50 9.81 -4.88
CA GLU A 331 -17.10 9.86 -4.45
C GLU A 331 -16.50 11.26 -4.60
N VAL A 332 -16.87 11.99 -5.65
CA VAL A 332 -16.44 13.39 -5.89
C VAL A 332 -17.13 14.33 -4.93
N THR A 333 -18.44 14.21 -4.73
CA THR A 333 -19.22 15.01 -3.78
C THR A 333 -18.65 14.93 -2.37
N ARG A 334 -18.12 13.77 -1.94
CA ARG A 334 -17.42 13.64 -0.64
C ARG A 334 -16.21 14.57 -0.54
N TYR A 335 -15.50 14.82 -1.63
CA TYR A 335 -14.32 15.67 -1.68
C TYR A 335 -14.66 17.15 -1.89
N THR A 336 -15.75 17.45 -2.58
CA THR A 336 -16.12 18.82 -2.99
C THR A 336 -17.20 19.47 -2.13
N ARG A 337 -17.87 18.71 -1.24
CA ARG A 337 -19.00 19.18 -0.39
C ARG A 337 -18.72 20.48 0.36
N ALA A 338 -17.55 20.61 0.97
CA ALA A 338 -17.17 21.81 1.72
C ALA A 338 -16.66 22.95 0.83
N ALA A 339 -16.08 22.62 -0.32
CA ALA A 339 -15.29 23.55 -1.12
C ALA A 339 -16.11 24.42 -2.09
N SER A 340 -17.37 24.07 -2.38
CA SER A 340 -18.01 24.60 -3.60
C SER A 340 -19.46 25.07 -3.49
N GLN A 341 -20.05 25.28 -2.32
CA GLN A 341 -21.42 25.85 -2.29
C GLN A 341 -21.44 27.29 -2.81
N LYS A 342 -20.61 28.18 -2.23
CA LYS A 342 -20.55 29.60 -2.61
C LYS A 342 -20.10 29.80 -4.07
N THR A 343 -19.03 29.12 -4.49
CA THR A 343 -18.52 29.22 -5.86
C THR A 343 -19.51 28.67 -6.90
N ARG A 344 -20.23 27.57 -6.60
CA ARG A 344 -21.27 27.06 -7.50
C ARG A 344 -22.43 28.03 -7.62
N ALA A 345 -22.83 28.67 -6.51
CA ALA A 345 -23.87 29.70 -6.55
C ALA A 345 -23.43 30.91 -7.39
N GLU A 346 -22.20 31.40 -7.21
CA GLU A 346 -21.66 32.50 -8.01
C GLU A 346 -21.54 32.16 -9.50
N SER A 347 -21.01 30.98 -9.84
CA SER A 347 -20.90 30.53 -11.23
C SER A 347 -22.28 30.35 -11.88
N ALA A 348 -23.24 29.75 -11.15
CA ALA A 348 -24.61 29.59 -11.65
C ALA A 348 -25.28 30.94 -11.89
N LEU A 349 -25.15 31.89 -10.95
CA LEU A 349 -25.69 33.23 -11.11
C LEU A 349 -25.02 33.98 -12.27
N LYS A 350 -23.68 33.91 -12.42
CA LYS A 350 -22.96 34.48 -13.56
C LYS A 350 -23.48 33.97 -14.90
N ARG A 351 -23.81 32.67 -15.00
CA ARG A 351 -24.41 32.07 -16.22
C ARG A 351 -25.86 32.53 -16.45
N ILE A 352 -26.65 32.72 -15.40
CA ILE A 352 -28.02 33.23 -15.51
C ILE A 352 -28.03 34.72 -15.91
N THR A 353 -27.09 35.52 -15.38
CA THR A 353 -27.01 36.96 -15.64
C THR A 353 -26.22 37.30 -16.90
N GLY A 354 -25.48 36.34 -17.45
CA GLY A 354 -24.60 36.51 -18.60
C GLY A 354 -24.96 35.55 -19.72
N GLU A 355 -26.14 35.73 -20.32
CA GLU A 355 -26.49 35.35 -21.72
C GLU A 355 -27.90 35.88 -22.05
N ARG A 356 -27.96 37.18 -22.31
CA ARG A 356 -28.92 37.83 -23.21
C ARG A 356 -28.08 38.77 -24.09
N ASN A 357 -27.34 38.19 -25.02
CA ASN A 357 -26.88 38.92 -26.21
C ASN A 357 -27.63 38.37 -27.41
#